data_AF-A0A2R8A9N2-F1
#
_entry.id   AF-A0A2R8A9N2-F1
#
_cell.length_a   1.000
_cell.length_b   1.000
_cell.length_c   1.000
_cell.angle_alpha   90.00
_cell.angle_beta   90.00
_cell.angle_gamma   90.00
#
_symmetry.space_group_name_H-M   'P 1'
#
loop_
_entity.id
_entity.type
_entity.pdbx_description
1 polymer ?
#
loop_
_entity_poly.entity_id
_entity_poly.type
_entity_poly.pdbx_seq_one_letter_code
_entity_poly.pdbx_strand_id
1 'polypeptide(L)' 'MSRARIVKLVLQVLACGAALMAFLAIDGLVLPFVGFFGAWIVGSGIANWAFRRLATPEDLQADLRDRADSID' A
#
# COMPACT_ATOMS: atom_id res chain seq x y z
N MET A 1 -5.42 -13.93 9.57
CA MET A 1 -5.30 -12.91 8.49
C MET A 1 -5.61 -13.57 7.17
N SER A 2 -6.47 -12.99 6.32
CA SER A 2 -6.78 -13.55 5.00
C SER A 2 -5.63 -13.36 4.01
N ARG A 3 -5.58 -14.22 2.98
CA ARG A 3 -4.53 -14.18 1.93
C ARG A 3 -4.49 -12.81 1.24
N ALA A 4 -5.64 -12.19 1.02
CA ALA A 4 -5.74 -10.86 0.43
C ALA A 4 -5.11 -9.77 1.32
N ARG A 5 -5.33 -9.82 2.65
CA ARG A 5 -4.70 -8.89 3.60
C ARG A 5 -3.18 -9.06 3.65
N ILE A 6 -2.67 -10.29 3.58
CA ILE A 6 -1.23 -10.59 3.53
C ILE A 6 -0.62 -10.00 2.26
N VAL A 7 -1.24 -10.20 1.10
CA VAL A 7 -0.76 -9.66 -0.19
C VAL A 7 -0.72 -8.12 -0.17
N LYS A 8 -1.77 -7.48 0.37
CA LYS A 8 -1.83 -6.02 0.54
C LYS A 8 -0.69 -5.50 1.43
N LEU A 9 -0.44 -6.16 2.56
CA LEU A 9 0.64 -5.80 3.50
C LEU A 9 2.02 -5.96 2.84
N VAL A 10 2.28 -7.09 2.19
CA VAL A 10 3.56 -7.36 1.51
C VAL A 10 3.82 -6.33 0.42
N LEU A 11 2.82 -6.00 -0.40
CA LEU A 11 2.96 -4.98 -1.44
C LEU A 11 3.23 -3.58 -0.88
N GLN A 12 2.61 -3.21 0.24
CA GLN A 12 2.89 -1.94 0.91
C GLN A 12 4.31 -1.88 1.47
N VAL A 13 4.78 -2.96 2.11
CA VAL A 13 6.16 -3.04 2.63
C VAL A 13 7.18 -2.93 1.49
N LEU A 14 6.95 -3.64 0.36
CA LEU A 14 7.81 -3.55 -0.81
C LEU A 14 7.83 -2.15 -1.43
N ALA A 15 6.66 -1.51 -1.56
CA ALA A 15 6.56 -0.15 -2.08
C ALA A 15 7.29 0.86 -1.18
N CYS A 16 7.12 0.74 0.15
CA CYS A 16 7.78 1.60 1.13
C CYS A 16 9.31 1.39 1.12
N GLY A 17 9.76 0.14 1.02
CA GLY A 17 11.18 -0.19 0.88
C GLY A 17 11.80 0.37 -0.41
N ALA A 18 11.11 0.23 -1.54
CA ALA A 18 11.57 0.80 -2.82
C ALA A 18 11.63 2.33 -2.77
N ALA A 19 10.65 2.96 -2.14
CA ALA A 19 10.59 4.41 -1.94
C ALA A 19 11.75 4.91 -1.06
N LEU A 20 12.08 4.19 0.02
CA LEU A 20 13.22 4.49 0.88
C LEU A 20 14.56 4.33 0.14
N MET A 21 14.72 3.27 -0.64
CA MET A 21 15.93 3.05 -1.45
C MET A 21 16.11 4.15 -2.51
N ALA A 22 15.01 4.54 -3.18
CA ALA A 22 15.02 5.66 -4.13
C ALA A 22 15.37 6.99 -3.45
N PHE A 23 14.92 7.19 -2.21
CA PHE A 23 15.28 8.37 -1.42
C PHE A 23 16.77 8.43 -1.10
N LEU A 24 17.38 7.30 -0.72
CA LEU A 24 18.80 7.22 -0.39
C LEU A 24 19.72 7.31 -1.61
N ALA A 25 19.22 6.98 -2.81
CA ALA A 25 20.01 6.91 -4.04
C ALA A 25 20.09 8.22 -4.83
N ILE A 26 19.31 9.25 -4.46
CA ILE A 26 19.22 10.51 -5.23
C ILE A 26 19.78 11.67 -4.42
N ASP A 27 20.75 12.38 -4.97
CA ASP A 27 21.27 13.62 -4.41
C ASP A 27 20.29 14.78 -4.66
N GLY A 28 19.80 15.39 -3.57
CA GLY A 28 18.91 16.56 -3.58
C GLY A 28 17.53 16.28 -3.01
N LEU A 29 16.91 17.24 -2.30
CA LEU A 29 15.72 17.00 -1.49
C LEU A 29 14.38 16.90 -2.25
N VAL A 30 14.28 17.29 -3.52
CA VAL A 30 12.97 17.39 -4.20
C VAL A 30 12.60 16.13 -4.98
N LEU A 31 13.54 15.57 -5.77
CA LEU A 31 13.33 14.33 -6.51
C LEU A 31 12.98 13.12 -5.61
N PRO A 32 13.62 12.94 -4.43
CA PRO A 32 13.31 11.85 -3.51
C PRO A 32 11.88 11.86 -3.02
N PHE A 33 11.32 13.03 -2.72
CA PHE A 33 9.94 13.13 -2.25
C PHE A 33 8.95 12.80 -3.38
N VAL A 34 9.20 13.27 -4.60
CA VAL A 34 8.38 12.91 -5.76
C VAL A 34 8.46 11.41 -6.04
N GLY A 35 9.66 10.82 -5.97
CA GLY A 35 9.87 9.38 -6.10
C GLY A 35 9.17 8.59 -4.99
N PHE A 36 9.25 9.07 -3.74
CA PHE A 36 8.64 8.44 -2.57
C PHE A 36 7.10 8.45 -2.66
N PHE A 37 6.50 9.62 -2.85
CA PHE A 37 5.05 9.75 -2.98
C PHE A 37 4.53 9.05 -4.23
N GLY A 38 5.27 9.13 -5.35
CA GLY A 38 4.93 8.41 -6.58
C GLY A 38 4.91 6.89 -6.38
N ALA A 39 5.99 6.34 -5.80
CA ALA A 39 6.07 4.91 -5.49
C ALA A 39 4.99 4.47 -4.49
N TRP A 40 4.68 5.31 -3.50
CA TRP A 40 3.64 5.01 -2.52
C TRP A 40 2.23 5.00 -3.13
N ILE A 41 1.90 5.99 -3.97
CA ILE A 41 0.60 6.05 -4.67
C ILE A 41 0.44 4.84 -5.59
N VAL A 42 1.46 4.54 -6.41
CA VAL A 42 1.43 3.41 -7.33
C VAL A 42 1.35 2.08 -6.57
N GLY A 43 2.18 1.91 -5.54
CA GLY A 43 2.18 0.72 -4.69
C GLY A 43 0.84 0.50 -3.99
N SER A 44 0.23 1.57 -3.47
CA SER A 44 -1.09 1.52 -2.85
C SER A 44 -2.19 1.19 -3.86
N GLY A 45 -2.11 1.72 -5.08
CA GLY A 45 -3.00 1.38 -6.18
C GLY A 45 -2.93 -0.10 -6.54
N ILE A 46 -1.73 -0.63 -6.74
CA ILE A 46 -1.49 -2.05 -7.06
C ILE A 46 -1.95 -2.95 -5.91
N ALA A 47 -1.64 -2.59 -4.66
CA ALA A 47 -2.06 -3.35 -3.48
C ALA A 47 -3.58 -3.41 -3.35
N ASN A 48 -4.28 -2.29 -3.58
CA ASN A 48 -5.74 -2.23 -3.53
C ASN A 48 -6.38 -3.01 -4.69
N TRP A 49 -5.79 -2.93 -5.89
CA TRP A 49 -6.23 -3.71 -7.04
C TRP A 49 -6.06 -5.23 -6.80
N ALA A 50 -4.91 -5.65 -6.28
CA ALA A 50 -4.65 -7.04 -5.94
C ALA A 50 -5.58 -7.55 -4.83
N PHE A 51 -5.82 -6.72 -3.81
CA PHE A 51 -6.78 -7.03 -2.75
C PHE A 51 -8.18 -7.25 -3.32
N ARG A 52 -8.70 -6.34 -4.14
CA ARG A 52 -10.02 -6.48 -4.76
C ARG A 52 -10.17 -7.72 -5.64
N ARG A 53 -9.08 -8.19 -6.24
CA ARG A 53 -9.08 -9.41 -7.08
C ARG A 53 -9.04 -10.71 -6.26
N LEU A 54 -8.49 -10.67 -5.05
CA LEU A 54 -8.26 -11.86 -4.22
C LEU A 54 -9.20 -11.93 -3.01
N ALA A 55 -9.85 -10.83 -2.65
CA ALA A 55 -10.73 -10.75 -1.50
C ALA A 55 -12.06 -11.45 -1.76
N THR A 56 -12.52 -12.22 -0.76
CA THR A 56 -13.89 -12.73 -0.74
C THR A 56 -14.86 -11.60 -0.33
N PRO A 57 -16.18 -11.78 -0.53
CA PRO A 57 -17.18 -10.80 -0.06
C PRO A 57 -17.10 -10.53 1.46
N GLU A 58 -16.74 -11.55 2.24
CA GLU A 58 -16.54 -11.46 3.69
C GLU A 58 -15.34 -10.58 4.04
N ASP A 59 -14.22 -10.73 3.31
CA ASP A 59 -13.01 -9.92 3.48
C ASP A 59 -13.26 -8.43 3.18
N LEU A 60 -14.11 -8.16 2.19
CA LEU A 60 -14.54 -6.80 1.83
C LEU A 60 -15.40 -6.17 2.92
N GLN A 61 -16.38 -6.90 3.46
CA GLN A 61 -17.18 -6.39 4.59
C GLN A 61 -16.32 -6.14 5.83
N ALA A 62 -15.37 -7.02 6.13
CA ALA A 62 -14.44 -6.85 7.24
C ALA A 62 -13.52 -5.63 7.04
N ASP A 63 -12.97 -5.42 5.84
CA ASP A 63 -12.15 -4.22 5.54
C ASP A 63 -12.98 -2.92 5.58
N LEU A 64 -14.27 -2.95 5.21
CA LEU A 64 -15.16 -1.80 5.32
C LEU A 64 -15.52 -1.48 6.78
N ARG A 65 -15.80 -2.48 7.61
CA ARG A 65 -16.04 -2.31 9.04
C ARG A 65 -14.82 -1.78 9.77
N ASP A 66 -13.64 -2.37 9.53
CA ASP A 66 -12.37 -1.89 10.10
C ASP A 66 -12.10 -0.40 9.78
N ARG A 67 -12.55 0.09 8.60
CA ARG A 67 -12.43 1.51 8.23
C ARG A 67 -13.50 2.40 8.85
N ALA A 68 -14.71 1.89 9.05
CA ALA A 68 -15.79 2.63 9.70
C ALA A 68 -15.47 2.83 11.18
N ASP A 69 -15.02 1.78 11.86
CA ASP A 69 -14.71 1.78 13.30
C ASP A 69 -13.45 2.59 13.65
N SER A 70 -12.62 2.98 12.67
CA SER A 70 -11.42 3.81 12.90
C SER A 70 -11.66 5.31 12.75
N ILE A 71 -12.90 5.72 12.43
CA ILE A 71 -13.29 7.13 12.26
C ILE A 71 -14.07 7.67 13.48
N ASP A 72 -14.64 6.78 14.29
CA ASP A 72 -15.27 7.08 15.59
C ASP A 72 -14.23 7.11 16.74
#